data_AF-A0A2N5MH16-F1
#
_entry.id   AF-A0A2N5MH16-F1
#
_cell.length_a   1.000
_cell.length_b   1.000
_cell.length_c   1.000
_cell.angle_alpha   90.00
_cell.angle_beta   90.00
_cell.angle_gamma   90.00
#
_symmetry.space_group_name_H-M   'P 1'
#
loop_
_entity.id
_entity.type
_entity.pdbx_description
1 polymer ?
#
loop_
_entity_poly.entity_id
_entity_poly.type
_entity_poly.pdbx_seq_one_letter_code
_entity_poly.pdbx_strand_id
1 'polypeptide(L)'
;MRYGSFIVQIEHQDERNQFSTVSEEAVDFLPNPLREFYMEANPEDVEIILENLTSIRLYPLHQLRDLQKEYKIIQGFIFATLEGDPIVINDGKVFIAVHGSGAWTFEKESFVESFDMFLEYIIKNLKEKD
;
A
#
# COMPACT_ATOMS: atom_id res chain seq x y z
N MET A 1 -9.96 16.62 0.73
CA MET A 1 -9.08 15.46 0.91
C MET A 1 -8.76 14.93 -0.47
N ARG A 2 -7.48 14.85 -0.83
CA ARG A 2 -7.01 14.36 -2.13
C ARG A 2 -7.43 12.91 -2.34
N TYR A 3 -7.47 12.11 -1.27
CA TYR A 3 -7.76 10.67 -1.32
C TYR A 3 -9.20 10.31 -0.94
N GLY A 4 -10.09 11.29 -0.77
CA GLY A 4 -11.45 11.06 -0.26
C GLY A 4 -12.27 10.08 -1.12
N SER A 5 -12.17 10.17 -2.45
CA SER A 5 -12.87 9.21 -3.34
C SER A 5 -12.31 7.79 -3.23
N PHE A 6 -11.00 7.65 -2.99
CA PHE A 6 -10.38 6.34 -2.80
C PHE A 6 -10.89 5.72 -1.49
N ILE A 7 -10.80 6.45 -0.38
CA ILE A 7 -11.25 6.02 0.95
C ILE A 7 -12.70 5.53 0.90
N VAL A 8 -13.62 6.34 0.36
CA VAL A 8 -15.04 5.99 0.29
C VAL A 8 -15.29 4.69 -0.47
N GLN A 9 -14.56 4.44 -1.56
CA GLN A 9 -14.72 3.21 -2.33
C GLN A 9 -14.19 1.99 -1.57
N ILE A 10 -13.06 2.12 -0.87
CA ILE A 10 -12.48 1.03 -0.08
C ILE A 10 -13.34 0.69 1.15
N GLU A 11 -13.86 1.70 1.86
CA GLU A 11 -14.80 1.53 2.98
C GLU A 11 -16.15 0.95 2.52
N HIS A 12 -16.58 1.25 1.29
CA HIS A 12 -17.81 0.68 0.75
C HIS A 12 -17.70 -0.83 0.49
N GLN A 13 -16.53 -1.29 0.04
CA GLN A 13 -16.27 -2.70 -0.23
C GLN A 13 -16.41 -3.56 1.03
N ASP A 14 -15.75 -3.17 2.12
CA ASP A 14 -15.80 -3.87 3.41
C ASP A 14 -15.89 -2.84 4.54
N GLU A 15 -16.89 -2.97 5.40
CA GLU A 15 -17.14 -2.06 6.53
C GLU A 15 -16.05 -2.12 7.61
N ARG A 16 -15.21 -3.15 7.58
CA ARG A 16 -14.04 -3.29 8.45
C ARG A 16 -12.88 -2.41 8.00
N ASN A 17 -12.85 -2.03 6.72
CA ASN A 17 -11.83 -1.12 6.20
C ASN A 17 -11.99 0.24 6.87
N GLN A 18 -10.96 0.67 7.58
CA GLN A 18 -10.94 1.94 8.30
C GLN A 18 -9.66 2.72 8.03
N PHE A 19 -9.83 4.02 7.86
CA PHE A 19 -8.73 4.97 7.74
C PHE A 19 -8.76 5.98 8.87
N SER A 20 -7.58 6.42 9.30
CA SER A 20 -7.38 7.47 10.28
C SER A 20 -6.49 8.58 9.69
N THR A 21 -6.30 9.65 10.45
CA THR A 21 -5.35 10.71 10.12
C THR A 21 -4.22 10.69 11.13
N VAL A 22 -3.02 11.07 10.69
CA VAL A 22 -1.81 11.12 11.53
C VAL A 22 -1.12 12.46 11.35
N SER A 23 -0.31 12.85 12.33
CA SER A 23 0.44 14.11 12.25
C SER A 23 1.61 14.01 11.26
N GLU A 24 2.06 15.17 10.76
CA GLU A 24 3.17 15.26 9.82
C GLU A 24 4.47 14.66 10.41
N GLU A 25 4.73 14.90 11.70
CA GLU A 25 5.93 14.40 12.38
C GLU A 25 5.95 12.87 12.45
N ALA A 26 4.76 12.24 12.49
CA ALA A 26 4.65 10.79 12.54
C ALA A 26 5.07 10.13 11.23
N VAL A 27 4.97 10.83 10.10
CA VAL A 27 5.22 10.31 8.75
C VAL A 27 6.53 10.83 8.12
N ASP A 28 7.35 11.56 8.87
CA ASP A 28 8.58 12.17 8.36
C ASP A 28 9.58 11.17 7.76
N PHE A 29 9.56 9.92 8.22
CA PHE A 29 10.41 8.86 7.71
C PHE A 29 9.93 8.24 6.38
N LEU A 30 8.70 8.57 5.94
CA LEU A 30 8.12 8.06 4.71
C LEU A 30 8.55 8.90 3.49
N PRO A 31 8.66 8.27 2.30
CA PRO A 31 8.82 9.00 1.04
C PRO A 31 7.57 9.85 0.73
N ASN A 32 7.75 10.96 0.01
CA ASN A 32 6.71 11.98 -0.20
C ASN A 32 5.31 11.44 -0.57
N PRO A 33 5.15 10.51 -1.55
CA PRO A 33 3.81 10.04 -1.92
C PRO A 33 3.10 9.30 -0.77
N LEU A 34 3.85 8.54 0.03
CA LEU A 34 3.30 7.87 1.21
C LEU A 34 3.07 8.86 2.34
N ARG A 35 3.94 9.86 2.51
CA ARG A 35 3.74 10.90 3.53
C ARG A 35 2.39 11.60 3.35
N GLU A 36 2.13 12.07 2.13
CA GLU A 36 0.87 12.74 1.77
C GLU A 36 -0.33 11.82 1.98
N PHE A 37 -0.22 10.56 1.55
CA PHE A 37 -1.29 9.57 1.71
C PHE A 37 -1.59 9.29 3.19
N TYR A 38 -0.58 8.97 4.00
CA TYR A 38 -0.79 8.56 5.38
C TYR A 38 -1.30 9.72 6.25
N MET A 39 -0.94 10.98 5.97
CA MET A 39 -1.50 12.14 6.68
C MET A 39 -3.02 12.24 6.54
N GLU A 40 -3.56 11.88 5.38
CA GLU A 40 -5.01 11.96 5.09
C GLU A 40 -5.74 10.63 5.27
N ALA A 41 -5.04 9.51 5.11
CA ALA A 41 -5.60 8.17 4.91
C ALA A 41 -4.67 7.07 5.45
N ASN A 42 -4.27 7.16 6.71
CA ASN A 42 -3.54 6.08 7.37
C ASN A 42 -4.47 4.85 7.50
N PRO A 43 -4.17 3.70 6.85
CA PRO A 43 -4.99 2.51 6.98
C PRO A 43 -4.88 1.94 8.40
N GLU A 44 -5.96 1.52 9.03
CA GLU A 44 -5.92 0.87 10.36
C GLU A 44 -6.10 -0.65 10.25
N ASP A 45 -7.10 -1.08 9.48
CA ASP A 45 -7.39 -2.48 9.17
C ASP A 45 -7.97 -2.56 7.77
N VAL A 46 -7.11 -2.37 6.75
CA VAL A 46 -7.55 -2.28 5.35
C VAL A 46 -7.09 -3.48 4.55
N GLU A 47 -8.06 -4.29 4.13
CA GLU A 47 -7.89 -5.41 3.23
C GLU A 47 -8.81 -5.23 2.02
N ILE A 48 -8.20 -5.15 0.85
CA ILE A 48 -8.87 -4.77 -0.40
C ILE A 48 -8.92 -5.99 -1.29
N ILE A 49 -10.12 -6.45 -1.63
CA ILE A 49 -10.32 -7.60 -2.51
C ILE A 49 -10.41 -7.12 -3.96
N LEU A 50 -9.58 -7.65 -4.83
CA LEU A 50 -9.59 -7.35 -6.26
C LEU A 50 -10.53 -8.30 -7.02
N GLU A 51 -10.93 -7.93 -8.24
CA GLU A 51 -11.82 -8.73 -9.10
C GLU A 51 -11.29 -10.16 -9.35
N ASN A 52 -9.97 -10.32 -9.41
CA ASN A 52 -9.31 -11.63 -9.57
C ASN A 52 -9.26 -12.45 -8.26
N LEU A 53 -9.95 -12.01 -7.21
CA LEU A 53 -9.99 -12.59 -5.87
C LEU A 53 -8.65 -12.56 -5.11
N THR A 54 -7.66 -11.83 -5.60
CA THR A 54 -6.47 -11.51 -4.81
C THR A 54 -6.74 -10.34 -3.87
N SER A 55 -5.94 -10.22 -2.82
CA SER A 55 -6.09 -9.25 -1.75
C SER A 55 -4.85 -8.36 -1.66
N ILE A 56 -5.09 -7.05 -1.56
CA ILE A 56 -4.08 -6.07 -1.17
C ILE A 56 -4.35 -5.66 0.27
N ARG A 57 -3.38 -5.89 1.15
CA ARG A 57 -3.42 -5.39 2.53
C ARG A 57 -2.60 -4.11 2.62
N LEU A 58 -3.22 -3.01 3.06
CA LEU A 58 -2.51 -1.77 3.40
C LEU A 58 -2.20 -1.78 4.90
N TYR A 59 -0.97 -1.43 5.29
CA TYR A 59 -0.54 -1.55 6.69
C TYR A 59 -0.55 -0.20 7.41
N PRO A 60 -1.00 -0.14 8.68
CA PRO A 60 -0.94 1.09 9.45
C PRO A 60 0.48 1.58 9.66
N LEU A 61 0.62 2.91 9.81
CA LEU A 61 1.89 3.60 10.02
C LEU A 61 2.77 2.93 11.09
N HIS A 62 2.15 2.53 12.20
CA HIS A 62 2.85 1.95 13.34
C HIS A 62 3.45 0.56 13.05
N GLN A 63 2.98 -0.15 12.03
CA GLN A 63 3.49 -1.47 11.62
C GLN A 63 4.57 -1.39 10.54
N LEU A 64 4.66 -0.29 9.81
CA LEU A 64 5.56 -0.18 8.65
C LEU A 64 7.03 -0.44 8.99
N ARG A 65 7.51 0.02 10.15
CA ARG A 65 8.90 -0.22 10.56
C ARG A 65 9.19 -1.69 10.85
N ASP A 66 8.22 -2.42 11.38
CA ASP A 66 8.38 -3.84 11.66
C ASP A 66 8.26 -4.66 10.38
N LEU A 67 7.37 -4.25 9.47
CA LEU A 67 7.26 -4.80 8.12
C LEU A 67 8.59 -4.70 7.35
N GLN A 68 9.25 -3.54 7.39
CA GLN A 68 10.57 -3.35 6.79
C GLN A 68 11.63 -4.33 7.33
N LYS A 69 11.59 -4.63 8.63
CA LYS A 69 12.54 -5.56 9.27
C LYS A 69 12.25 -7.01 8.91
N GLU A 70 10.97 -7.38 8.86
CA GLU A 70 10.52 -8.73 8.55
C GLU A 70 10.97 -9.16 7.16
N TYR A 71 10.66 -8.34 6.17
CA TYR A 71 11.00 -8.62 4.78
C TYR A 71 12.45 -8.28 4.43
N LYS A 72 13.18 -7.56 5.28
CA LYS A 72 14.61 -7.23 5.07
C LYS A 72 14.90 -6.56 3.71
N ILE A 73 13.92 -5.84 3.18
CA ILE A 73 14.05 -5.09 1.93
C ILE A 73 14.81 -3.79 2.25
N ILE A 74 15.98 -3.63 1.61
CA ILE A 74 16.88 -2.49 1.85
C ILE A 74 16.54 -1.30 0.94
N GLN A 75 16.00 -1.59 -0.25
CA GLN A 75 15.68 -0.58 -1.25
C GLN A 75 14.19 -0.23 -1.15
N GLY A 76 13.87 1.06 -1.12
CA GLY A 76 12.48 1.52 -1.06
C GLY A 76 11.79 1.29 0.29
N PHE A 77 10.47 1.43 0.27
CA PHE A 77 9.63 1.41 1.46
C PHE A 77 8.39 0.52 1.26
N ILE A 78 8.22 -0.52 2.07
CA ILE A 78 7.02 -1.39 2.04
C ILE A 78 5.88 -0.65 2.73
N PHE A 79 4.71 -0.67 2.09
CA PHE A 79 3.48 -0.06 2.63
C PHE A 79 2.24 -0.94 2.48
N ALA A 80 2.35 -2.01 1.68
CA ALA A 80 1.27 -2.94 1.41
C ALA A 80 1.82 -4.33 1.08
N THR A 81 0.94 -5.33 1.00
CA THR A 81 1.24 -6.66 0.47
C THR A 81 0.16 -7.09 -0.51
N LEU A 82 0.53 -7.80 -1.58
CA LEU A 82 -0.36 -8.51 -2.49
C LEU A 82 -0.19 -10.01 -2.25
N GLU A 83 -1.20 -10.70 -1.75
CA GLU A 83 -1.11 -12.15 -1.45
C GLU A 83 0.11 -12.53 -0.58
N GLY A 84 0.53 -11.62 0.31
CA GLY A 84 1.70 -11.78 1.18
C GLY A 84 3.04 -11.33 0.58
N ASP A 85 3.10 -11.05 -0.72
CA ASP A 85 4.28 -10.45 -1.37
C ASP A 85 4.33 -8.94 -1.10
N PRO A 86 5.46 -8.38 -0.64
CA PRO A 86 5.57 -6.95 -0.32
C PRO A 86 5.37 -6.06 -1.54
N ILE A 87 4.57 -5.02 -1.35
CA ILE A 87 4.47 -3.91 -2.29
C ILE A 87 5.34 -2.78 -1.77
N VAL A 88 6.28 -2.37 -2.60
CA VAL A 88 7.36 -1.43 -2.26
C VAL A 88 7.27 -0.19 -3.13
N ILE A 89 7.35 0.99 -2.53
CA ILE A 89 7.60 2.22 -3.28
C ILE A 89 9.11 2.50 -3.30
N ASN A 90 9.66 2.74 -4.49
CA ASN A 90 11.07 3.09 -4.66
C ASN A 90 11.20 4.07 -5.84
N ASP A 91 11.91 5.18 -5.64
CA ASP A 91 12.07 6.24 -6.64
C ASP A 91 10.73 6.71 -7.26
N GLY A 92 9.70 6.82 -6.42
CA GLY A 92 8.35 7.23 -6.82
C GLY A 92 7.51 6.16 -7.53
N LYS A 93 8.12 5.05 -7.96
CA LYS A 93 7.43 3.91 -8.61
C LYS A 93 7.06 2.85 -7.60
N VAL A 94 6.07 2.02 -7.94
CA VAL A 94 5.62 0.91 -7.09
C VAL A 94 6.01 -0.41 -7.72
N PHE A 95 6.52 -1.32 -6.91
CA PHE A 95 6.99 -2.65 -7.29
C PHE A 95 6.33 -3.70 -6.41
N ILE A 96 6.17 -4.91 -6.95
CA ILE A 96 5.98 -6.10 -6.14
C ILE A 96 7.37 -6.69 -5.91
N ALA A 97 7.73 -6.91 -4.65
CA ALA A 97 8.93 -7.64 -4.31
C ALA A 97 8.60 -9.13 -4.31
N VAL A 98 9.46 -9.91 -4.96
CA VAL A 98 9.33 -11.37 -5.03
C VAL A 98 10.45 -12.05 -4.25
N HIS A 99 10.13 -13.18 -3.65
CA HIS A 99 11.11 -13.97 -2.91
C HIS A 99 11.97 -14.79 -3.89
N GLY A 100 13.23 -14.41 -4.09
CA GLY A 100 14.14 -15.08 -5.01
C GLY A 100 15.49 -15.40 -4.36
N SER A 101 16.09 -16.56 -4.63
CA SER A 101 17.48 -16.88 -4.24
C SER A 101 17.92 -16.51 -2.81
N GLY A 102 16.99 -16.50 -1.84
CA GLY A 102 17.25 -16.14 -0.43
C GLY A 102 17.21 -14.64 -0.11
N ALA A 103 16.78 -13.77 -1.02
CA ALA A 103 16.60 -12.34 -0.81
C ALA A 103 15.32 -11.82 -1.50
N TRP A 104 14.78 -10.73 -1.00
CA TRP A 104 13.71 -10.02 -1.69
C TRP A 104 14.31 -9.10 -2.74
N THR A 105 13.85 -9.28 -3.99
CA THR A 105 14.22 -8.43 -5.12
C THR A 105 12.96 -7.84 -5.71
N PHE A 106 13.07 -6.64 -6.27
CA PHE A 106 12.00 -6.11 -7.10
C PHE A 106 11.86 -6.94 -8.35
N GLU A 107 10.63 -7.05 -8.84
CA GLU A 107 10.43 -7.39 -10.23
C GLU A 107 11.21 -6.41 -11.13
N LYS A 108 11.66 -6.91 -12.29
CA LYS A 108 12.49 -6.14 -13.21
C LYS A 108 11.75 -4.89 -13.73
N GLU A 109 10.44 -4.97 -13.80
CA GLU A 109 9.55 -3.90 -14.22
C GLU A 109 8.73 -3.43 -13.01
N SER A 110 8.42 -2.13 -12.98
CA SER A 110 7.50 -1.58 -12.00
C SER A 110 6.12 -2.21 -12.15
N PHE A 111 5.45 -2.42 -11.02
CA PHE A 111 4.04 -2.78 -11.00
C PHE A 111 3.20 -1.63 -11.58
N VAL A 112 3.49 -0.40 -11.15
CA VAL A 112 2.98 0.84 -11.73
C VAL A 112 4.01 1.97 -11.59
N GLU A 113 3.92 2.98 -12.45
CA GLU A 113 4.92 4.06 -12.53
C GLU A 113 4.78 5.14 -11.45
N SER A 114 3.71 5.12 -10.65
CA SER A 114 3.52 6.07 -9.55
C SER A 114 2.60 5.53 -8.45
N PHE A 115 2.65 6.14 -7.27
CA PHE A 115 1.69 5.83 -6.19
C PHE A 115 0.24 6.18 -6.57
N ASP A 116 0.01 7.29 -7.28
CA ASP A 116 -1.34 7.63 -7.73
C ASP A 116 -1.88 6.58 -8.71
N MET A 117 -1.04 6.07 -9.63
CA MET A 117 -1.41 4.96 -10.52
C MET A 117 -1.68 3.66 -9.76
N PHE A 118 -1.06 3.46 -8.58
CA PHE A 118 -1.34 2.31 -7.73
C PHE A 118 -2.75 2.40 -7.12
N LEU A 119 -3.14 3.58 -6.66
CA LEU A 119 -4.51 3.82 -6.17
C LEU A 119 -5.53 3.65 -7.31
N GLU A 120 -5.24 4.19 -8.50
CA GLU A 120 -6.08 4.00 -9.69
C GLU A 120 -6.20 2.52 -10.09
N TYR A 121 -5.09 1.77 -10.02
CA TYR A 121 -5.10 0.33 -10.27
C TYR A 121 -6.04 -0.39 -9.30
N ILE A 122 -5.97 -0.08 -8.01
CA ILE A 122 -6.86 -0.69 -7.00
C ILE A 122 -8.32 -0.41 -7.35
N ILE A 123 -8.67 0.85 -7.59
CA ILE A 123 -10.06 1.24 -7.89
C ILE A 123 -10.57 0.56 -9.16
N LYS A 124 -9.74 0.50 -10.21
CA LYS A 124 -10.11 -0.12 -11.49
C LYS A 124 -10.36 -1.63 -11.37
N ASN A 125 -9.70 -2.30 -10.43
CA ASN A 125 -9.79 -3.74 -10.24
C ASN A 125 -10.48 -4.10 -8.93
N LEU A 126 -11.24 -3.19 -8.33
CA LEU A 126 -11.90 -3.40 -7.05
C LEU A 126 -13.04 -4.40 -7.24
N LYS A 127 -13.09 -5.48 -6.45
CA LYS A 127 -14.24 -6.38 -6.48
C LYS A 127 -15.50 -5.63 -6.02
N GLU A 128 -16.54 -5.64 -6.86
CA GLU A 128 -17.85 -5.10 -6.47
C GLU A 128 -18.42 -5.90 -5.28
N LYS A 129 -19.16 -5.19 -4.41
CA LYS A 129 -19.86 -5.80 -3.29
C LYS A 129 -21.06 -6.60 -3.83
N ASP A 130 -21.14 -7.86 -3.43
CA ASP A 130 -22.24 -8.78 -3.79
C ASP A 130 -23.60 -8.32 -3.24
#